data_AF-A0A1M4SGT9-F1
#
_entry.id   AF-A0A1M4SGT9-F1
#
_cell.length_a   1.000
_cell.length_b   1.000
_cell.length_c   1.000
_cell.angle_alpha   90.00
_cell.angle_beta   90.00
_cell.angle_gamma   90.00
#
_symmetry.space_group_name_H-M   'P 1'
#
loop_
_entity.id
_entity.type
_entity.pdbx_description
1 polymer ?
#
loop_
_entity_poly.entity_id
_entity_poly.type
_entity_poly.pdbx_seq_one_letter_code
_entity_poly.pdbx_strand_id
1 'polypeptide(L)'
;MIFMENITFFHMNEKDFSNKIYKELYTKRIDLFDLRETYIMCHLDVLEEISKRLPVHRKDCLYYLGNGNYHYLTLVLLKRMSEPFTLVTFDHHNDAGDFPFPDTISCGSWIQTAIETLPLMKRVIVIGADRENGKKTEKQTFNKLFFANPIDHSTKSIQKISSFIQTKNIYISIDRDYLSEEVVQTNWDQGNNQLSDLLFAVELLAQNHKLVGADVCGDIVWDYQTLNQFTMQATLQQSIEVNRKIFETLSSLL
;
A
#
# COMPACT_ATOMS: atom_id res chain seq x y z
N MET A 1 17.28 -12.71 15.12
CA MET A 1 15.89 -12.21 15.11
C MET A 1 15.99 -10.73 14.82
N ILE A 2 15.71 -10.30 13.60
CA ILE A 2 15.64 -8.88 13.28
C ILE A 2 14.39 -8.40 14.00
N PHE A 3 14.54 -7.53 15.00
CA PHE A 3 13.36 -6.94 15.63
C PHE A 3 12.72 -6.02 14.60
N MET A 4 11.47 -6.29 14.25
CA MET A 4 10.62 -5.43 13.40
C MET A 4 10.23 -4.16 14.17
N GLU A 5 11.22 -3.38 14.59
CA GLU A 5 11.00 -2.17 15.37
C GLU A 5 10.42 -1.12 14.42
N ASN A 6 9.27 -0.55 14.79
CA ASN A 6 8.63 0.62 14.16
C ASN A 6 7.52 0.42 13.11
N ILE A 7 6.95 -0.78 12.95
CA ILE A 7 5.70 -0.91 12.19
C ILE A 7 4.51 -0.36 12.98
N THR A 8 3.72 0.51 12.34
CA THR A 8 2.51 1.12 12.90
C THR A 8 1.27 0.59 12.19
N PHE A 9 0.44 -0.17 12.91
CA PHE A 9 -0.82 -0.70 12.40
C PHE A 9 -1.97 0.28 12.56
N PHE A 10 -2.78 0.43 11.51
CA PHE A 10 -3.99 1.25 11.52
C PHE A 10 -5.19 0.33 11.78
N HIS A 11 -5.80 0.48 12.94
CA HIS A 11 -6.91 -0.35 13.36
C HIS A 11 -8.23 0.36 13.00
N MET A 12 -8.76 0.00 11.83
CA MET A 12 -9.88 0.70 11.18
C MET A 12 -11.27 0.15 11.54
N ASN A 13 -11.37 -1.10 12.03
CA ASN A 13 -12.66 -1.74 12.30
C ASN A 13 -12.54 -2.73 13.46
N GLU A 14 -13.32 -2.54 14.54
CA GLU A 14 -13.29 -3.41 15.72
C GLU A 14 -13.73 -4.86 15.42
N LYS A 15 -14.51 -5.06 14.35
CA LYS A 15 -14.99 -6.39 13.93
C LYS A 15 -13.96 -7.15 13.09
N ASP A 16 -12.90 -6.47 12.65
CA ASP A 16 -11.78 -7.06 11.95
C ASP A 16 -10.69 -7.45 12.98
N PHE A 17 -10.46 -8.74 13.13
CA PHE A 17 -9.51 -9.29 14.09
C PHE A 17 -8.05 -9.21 13.64
N SER A 18 -7.75 -8.51 12.55
CA SER A 18 -6.37 -8.22 12.10
C SER A 18 -5.48 -7.70 13.23
N ASN A 19 -6.03 -6.87 14.12
CA ASN A 19 -5.27 -6.33 15.26
C ASN A 19 -4.73 -7.41 16.21
N LYS A 20 -5.42 -8.56 16.33
CA LYS A 20 -5.04 -9.70 17.17
C LYS A 20 -4.17 -10.68 16.38
N ILE A 21 -4.57 -10.98 15.15
CA ILE A 21 -3.89 -11.94 14.27
C ILE A 21 -2.46 -11.52 13.97
N TYR A 22 -2.27 -10.25 13.62
CA TYR A 22 -0.97 -9.72 13.21
C TYR A 22 -0.25 -9.01 14.35
N LYS A 23 -0.60 -9.31 15.61
CA LYS A 23 -0.11 -8.57 16.78
C LYS A 23 1.42 -8.56 16.90
N GLU A 24 2.06 -9.63 16.46
CA GLU A 24 3.52 -9.79 16.46
C GLU A 24 4.22 -9.03 15.33
N LEU A 25 3.49 -8.58 14.31
CA LEU A 25 4.05 -7.85 13.16
C LEU A 25 4.17 -6.34 13.40
N TYR A 26 3.55 -5.80 14.45
CA TYR A 26 3.57 -4.35 14.68
C TYR A 26 3.86 -3.99 16.13
N THR A 27 4.58 -2.89 16.31
CA THR A 27 4.97 -2.38 17.63
C THR A 27 4.09 -1.22 18.09
N LYS A 28 3.45 -0.52 17.14
CA LYS A 28 2.56 0.61 17.39
C LYS A 28 1.20 0.38 16.74
N ARG A 29 0.16 0.93 17.34
CA ARG A 29 -1.21 0.90 16.82
C ARG A 29 -1.82 2.29 16.89
N ILE A 30 -2.56 2.66 15.85
CA ILE A 30 -3.42 3.84 15.83
C ILE A 30 -4.85 3.33 15.68
N ASP A 31 -5.68 3.61 16.68
CA ASP A 31 -7.08 3.23 16.70
C ASP A 31 -7.91 4.30 15.98
N LEU A 32 -8.58 3.89 14.89
CA LEU A 32 -9.36 4.74 13.99
C LEU A 32 -10.78 4.20 13.78
N PHE A 33 -11.15 3.11 14.46
CA PHE A 33 -12.43 2.42 14.32
C PHE A 33 -13.64 3.22 14.83
N ASP A 34 -13.42 4.30 15.58
CA ASP A 34 -14.46 5.23 16.01
C ASP A 34 -14.89 6.18 14.88
N LEU A 35 -14.07 6.31 13.84
CA LEU A 35 -14.39 7.09 12.64
C LEU A 35 -15.34 6.30 11.74
N ARG A 36 -16.39 7.00 11.27
CA ARG A 36 -17.37 6.44 10.34
C ARG A 36 -17.03 6.83 8.92
N GLU A 37 -17.68 6.16 7.96
CA GLU A 37 -17.56 6.49 6.53
C GLU A 37 -16.10 6.37 6.04
N THR A 38 -15.42 5.30 6.46
CA THR A 38 -14.01 5.01 6.12
C THR A 38 -13.82 3.77 5.26
N TYR A 39 -14.87 2.97 5.04
CA TYR A 39 -14.77 1.70 4.31
C TYR A 39 -14.91 1.92 2.80
N ILE A 40 -13.88 1.56 2.02
CA ILE A 40 -13.73 1.77 0.56
C ILE A 40 -13.59 3.24 0.16
N MET A 41 -14.32 4.12 0.83
CA MET A 41 -14.33 5.55 0.62
C MET A 41 -14.26 6.30 1.94
N CYS A 42 -13.76 7.55 1.87
CA CYS A 42 -13.57 8.41 3.03
C CYS A 42 -13.83 9.87 2.66
N HIS A 43 -14.64 10.56 3.45
CA HIS A 43 -14.83 12.00 3.27
C HIS A 43 -13.57 12.76 3.69
N LEU A 44 -13.25 13.87 3.01
CA LEU A 44 -11.97 14.58 3.19
C LEU A 44 -11.78 15.15 4.61
N ASP A 45 -12.87 15.48 5.32
CA ASP A 45 -12.81 15.94 6.72
C ASP A 45 -12.45 14.80 7.70
N VAL A 46 -12.97 13.60 7.47
CA VAL A 46 -12.59 12.38 8.20
C VAL A 46 -11.13 12.03 7.90
N LEU A 47 -10.69 12.17 6.64
CA LEU A 47 -9.30 11.97 6.26
C LEU A 47 -8.35 12.95 6.97
N GLU A 48 -8.79 14.20 7.16
CA GLU A 48 -8.06 15.21 7.91
C GLU A 48 -8.01 14.88 9.42
N GLU A 49 -9.11 14.36 9.98
CA GLU A 49 -9.13 13.84 11.36
C GLU A 49 -8.16 12.66 11.55
N ILE A 50 -8.09 11.73 10.58
CA ILE A 50 -7.08 10.66 10.58
C ILE A 50 -5.67 11.27 10.58
N SER A 51 -5.41 12.29 9.76
CA SER A 51 -4.11 12.96 9.69
C SER A 51 -3.66 13.53 11.04
N LYS A 52 -4.58 14.17 11.78
CA LYS A 52 -4.32 14.75 13.11
C LYS A 52 -3.95 13.71 14.17
N ARG A 53 -4.43 12.47 14.01
CA ARG A 53 -4.14 11.37 14.93
C ARG A 53 -2.77 10.73 14.68
N LEU A 54 -2.13 11.03 13.56
CA LEU A 54 -0.80 10.52 13.26
C LEU A 54 0.28 11.26 14.06
N PRO A 55 1.30 10.55 14.59
CA PRO A 55 2.35 11.18 15.38
C PRO A 55 3.24 12.09 14.54
N VAL A 56 3.43 13.35 14.97
CA VAL A 56 4.13 14.41 14.22
C VAL A 56 5.60 14.10 13.90
N HIS A 57 6.32 13.44 14.82
CA HIS A 57 7.77 13.22 14.71
C HIS A 57 8.11 11.73 14.65
N ARG A 58 8.19 11.15 13.44
CA ARG A 58 8.85 9.85 13.25
C ARG A 58 9.63 9.82 11.95
N LYS A 59 10.94 9.63 12.10
CA LYS A 59 11.83 9.16 11.06
C LYS A 59 11.62 7.64 11.01
N ASP A 60 11.49 7.10 9.81
CA ASP A 60 11.46 5.67 9.50
C ASP A 60 10.11 5.00 9.85
N CYS A 61 9.18 5.07 8.89
CA CYS A 61 7.80 4.65 9.09
C CYS A 61 7.39 3.55 8.11
N LEU A 62 7.22 2.36 8.67
CA LEU A 62 6.44 1.30 8.04
C LEU A 62 5.03 1.35 8.58
N TYR A 63 4.06 1.37 7.68
CA TYR A 63 2.65 1.39 8.02
C TYR A 63 1.95 0.13 7.54
N TYR A 64 1.04 -0.35 8.36
CA TYR A 64 0.21 -1.49 8.01
C TYR A 64 -1.24 -1.05 8.05
N LEU A 65 -1.87 -0.99 6.88
CA LEU A 65 -3.19 -0.36 6.67
C LEU A 65 -4.35 -1.37 6.82
N GLY A 66 -4.05 -2.66 6.88
CA GLY A 66 -5.04 -3.73 6.90
C GLY A 66 -5.48 -4.15 5.50
N ASN A 67 -6.79 -4.23 5.26
CA ASN A 67 -7.35 -4.63 3.97
C ASN A 67 -7.27 -3.53 2.90
N GLY A 68 -7.40 -3.91 1.62
CA GLY A 68 -7.25 -3.00 0.47
C GLY A 68 -8.31 -1.90 0.38
N ASN A 69 -9.43 -2.02 1.10
CA ASN A 69 -10.45 -0.95 1.13
C ASN A 69 -9.95 0.34 1.78
N TYR A 70 -8.82 0.28 2.49
CA TYR A 70 -8.21 1.43 3.15
C TYR A 70 -6.94 1.93 2.47
N HIS A 71 -6.64 1.49 1.23
CA HIS A 71 -5.42 1.90 0.51
C HIS A 71 -5.29 3.42 0.35
N TYR A 72 -6.41 4.14 0.30
CA TYR A 72 -6.43 5.60 0.28
C TYR A 72 -5.72 6.26 1.48
N LEU A 73 -5.51 5.54 2.60
CA LEU A 73 -4.77 6.03 3.76
C LEU A 73 -3.31 6.35 3.42
N THR A 74 -2.74 5.72 2.39
CA THR A 74 -1.42 6.07 1.84
C THR A 74 -1.34 7.56 1.54
N LEU A 75 -2.41 8.20 1.04
CA LEU A 75 -2.43 9.65 0.81
C LEU A 75 -2.11 10.45 2.09
N VAL A 76 -2.62 10.04 3.24
CA VAL A 76 -2.37 10.70 4.53
C VAL A 76 -0.89 10.62 4.91
N LEU A 77 -0.25 9.50 4.61
CA LEU A 77 1.17 9.26 4.85
C LEU A 77 2.02 10.12 3.91
N LEU A 78 1.68 10.14 2.62
CA LEU A 78 2.39 10.89 1.59
C LEU A 78 2.31 12.41 1.80
N LYS A 79 1.21 12.94 2.35
CA LYS A 79 1.07 14.36 2.72
C LYS A 79 2.14 14.85 3.70
N ARG A 80 2.78 13.94 4.43
CA ARG A 80 3.79 14.26 5.47
C ARG A 80 5.21 14.32 4.93
N MET A 81 5.41 14.00 3.65
CA MET A 81 6.72 14.05 3.01
C MET A 81 7.23 15.49 2.95
N SER A 82 8.48 15.70 3.35
CA SER A 82 9.13 17.02 3.37
C SER A 82 10.12 17.26 2.23
N GLU A 83 10.43 16.22 1.46
CA GLU A 83 11.35 16.27 0.32
C GLU A 83 10.70 15.69 -0.94
N PRO A 84 11.11 16.11 -2.15
CA PRO A 84 10.63 15.52 -3.39
C PRO A 84 10.85 14.00 -3.44
N PHE A 85 9.83 13.27 -3.88
CA PHE A 85 9.86 11.81 -3.93
C PHE A 85 9.09 11.27 -5.15
N THR A 86 9.34 10.00 -5.47
CA THR A 86 8.55 9.20 -6.41
C THR A 86 7.81 8.14 -5.62
N LEU A 87 6.52 8.01 -5.87
CA LEU A 87 5.72 6.91 -5.36
C LEU A 87 5.90 5.70 -6.28
N VAL A 88 6.19 4.53 -5.70
CA VAL A 88 6.14 3.24 -6.38
C VAL A 88 5.07 2.40 -5.70
N THR A 89 4.03 2.02 -6.44
CA THR A 89 2.94 1.19 -5.95
C THR A 89 3.04 -0.19 -6.60
N PHE A 90 3.01 -1.24 -5.80
CA PHE A 90 2.78 -2.61 -6.27
C PHE A 90 1.32 -2.95 -6.02
N ASP A 91 0.57 -3.19 -7.09
CA ASP A 91 -0.90 -3.23 -7.06
C ASP A 91 -1.44 -4.00 -8.27
N HIS A 92 -2.53 -4.75 -8.09
CA HIS A 92 -3.27 -5.30 -9.21
C HIS A 92 -4.18 -4.27 -9.89
N HIS A 93 -4.64 -3.27 -9.14
CA HIS A 93 -5.50 -2.20 -9.61
C HIS A 93 -4.73 -0.90 -9.84
N ASN A 94 -5.30 -0.05 -10.67
CA ASN A 94 -4.61 1.19 -11.05
C ASN A 94 -4.64 2.28 -9.97
N ASP A 95 -5.63 2.23 -9.06
CA ASP A 95 -5.94 3.19 -7.99
C ASP A 95 -5.91 4.69 -8.36
N ALA A 96 -5.91 4.97 -9.66
CA ALA A 96 -5.80 6.28 -10.28
C ALA A 96 -7.06 6.61 -11.09
N GLY A 97 -8.20 6.05 -10.68
CA GLY A 97 -9.48 6.30 -11.29
C GLY A 97 -10.01 7.70 -11.04
N ASP A 98 -10.78 8.22 -11.99
CA ASP A 98 -11.70 9.32 -11.73
C ASP A 98 -12.73 8.92 -10.67
N PHE A 99 -13.15 9.89 -9.85
CA PHE A 99 -14.17 9.72 -8.83
C PHE A 99 -15.10 10.94 -8.77
N PRO A 100 -16.42 10.76 -8.99
CA PRO A 100 -17.32 11.88 -9.25
C PRO A 100 -17.74 12.66 -7.99
N PHE A 101 -17.23 12.29 -6.81
CA PHE A 101 -17.59 12.93 -5.54
C PHE A 101 -16.42 13.80 -5.05
N PRO A 102 -16.53 15.14 -5.15
CA PRO A 102 -15.39 16.05 -4.96
C PRO A 102 -14.82 16.07 -3.55
N ASP A 103 -15.65 15.80 -2.54
CA ASP A 103 -15.26 15.84 -1.12
C ASP A 103 -14.96 14.44 -0.55
N THR A 104 -14.81 13.43 -1.42
CA THR A 104 -14.61 12.04 -1.01
C THR A 104 -13.47 11.41 -1.80
N ILE A 105 -12.64 10.63 -1.11
CA ILE A 105 -11.63 9.77 -1.73
C ILE A 105 -12.07 8.31 -1.68
N SER A 106 -11.62 7.48 -2.60
CA SER A 106 -11.81 6.03 -2.57
C SER A 106 -10.48 5.30 -2.71
N CYS A 107 -10.42 4.01 -2.34
CA CYS A 107 -9.27 3.15 -2.67
C CYS A 107 -8.97 3.24 -4.18
N GLY A 108 -9.96 3.03 -5.05
CA GLY A 108 -9.73 3.13 -6.50
C GLY A 108 -9.42 4.51 -7.10
N SER A 109 -9.25 5.58 -6.32
CA SER A 109 -9.02 6.95 -6.83
C SER A 109 -7.96 7.76 -6.09
N TRP A 110 -7.28 7.17 -5.10
CA TRP A 110 -6.40 7.95 -4.23
C TRP A 110 -5.14 8.45 -4.95
N ILE A 111 -4.64 7.72 -5.96
CA ILE A 111 -3.47 8.13 -6.74
C ILE A 111 -3.77 9.38 -7.57
N GLN A 112 -4.97 9.48 -8.15
CA GLN A 112 -5.43 10.68 -8.85
C GLN A 112 -5.39 11.88 -7.89
N THR A 113 -5.99 11.73 -6.70
CA THR A 113 -5.99 12.78 -5.66
C THR A 113 -4.56 13.14 -5.24
N ALA A 114 -3.67 12.15 -5.09
CA ALA A 114 -2.28 12.37 -4.74
C ALA A 114 -1.54 13.19 -5.82
N ILE A 115 -1.73 12.87 -7.10
CA ILE A 115 -1.10 13.56 -8.23
C ILE A 115 -1.48 15.04 -8.28
N GLU A 116 -2.74 15.34 -7.98
CA GLU A 116 -3.31 16.68 -7.97
C GLU A 116 -2.90 17.51 -6.75
N THR A 117 -2.85 16.88 -5.57
CA THR A 117 -2.73 17.60 -4.29
C THR A 117 -1.32 17.59 -3.70
N LEU A 118 -0.42 16.70 -4.12
CA LEU A 118 0.91 16.56 -3.54
C LEU A 118 2.02 17.16 -4.43
N PRO A 119 2.49 18.40 -4.17
CA PRO A 119 3.49 19.05 -5.01
C PRO A 119 4.89 18.42 -4.91
N LEU A 120 5.19 17.73 -3.81
CA LEU A 120 6.47 17.04 -3.60
C LEU A 120 6.51 15.66 -4.28
N MET A 121 5.36 15.07 -4.61
CA MET A 121 5.30 13.84 -5.40
C MET A 121 5.57 14.17 -6.87
N LYS A 122 6.74 13.78 -7.36
CA LYS A 122 7.20 14.12 -8.72
C LYS A 122 6.76 13.14 -9.77
N ARG A 123 6.57 11.87 -9.38
CA ARG A 123 6.12 10.79 -10.26
C ARG A 123 5.43 9.70 -9.44
N VAL A 124 4.57 8.95 -10.09
CA VAL A 124 3.96 7.71 -9.62
C VAL A 124 4.28 6.61 -10.64
N ILE A 125 4.72 5.47 -10.13
CA ILE A 125 4.93 4.25 -10.91
C ILE A 125 4.04 3.17 -10.29
N VAL A 126 3.08 2.66 -11.05
CA VAL A 126 2.24 1.52 -10.65
C VAL A 126 2.77 0.27 -11.35
N ILE A 127 3.14 -0.75 -10.59
CA ILE A 127 3.69 -2.02 -11.06
C ILE A 127 2.63 -3.10 -10.81
N GLY A 128 2.18 -3.78 -11.87
CA GLY A 128 1.18 -4.86 -11.79
C GLY A 128 -0.18 -4.55 -12.39
N ALA A 129 -0.49 -3.27 -12.61
CA ALA A 129 -1.73 -2.81 -13.23
C ALA A 129 -1.47 -2.08 -14.55
N ASP A 130 -2.44 -2.11 -15.46
CA ASP A 130 -2.54 -1.15 -16.55
C ASP A 130 -3.67 -0.12 -16.29
N ARG A 131 -3.95 0.75 -17.27
CA ARG A 131 -4.96 1.82 -17.15
C ARG A 131 -6.39 1.32 -17.10
N GLU A 132 -6.63 0.10 -17.58
CA GLU A 132 -7.94 -0.52 -17.71
C GLU A 132 -8.24 -1.47 -16.52
N ASN A 133 -7.20 -1.91 -15.79
CA ASN A 133 -7.31 -2.65 -14.53
C ASN A 133 -7.80 -1.76 -13.39
N GLY A 134 -9.07 -1.38 -13.43
CA GLY A 134 -9.72 -0.57 -12.40
C GLY A 134 -10.63 0.51 -13.01
N LYS A 135 -10.73 1.64 -12.31
CA LYS A 135 -11.52 2.79 -12.77
C LYS A 135 -10.79 3.53 -13.90
N LYS A 136 -11.55 4.17 -14.80
CA LYS A 136 -10.95 4.95 -15.90
C LYS A 136 -10.12 6.12 -15.35
N THR A 137 -8.85 6.18 -15.72
CA THR A 137 -7.95 7.29 -15.39
C THR A 137 -8.16 8.49 -16.32
N GLU A 138 -8.10 9.71 -15.77
CA GLU A 138 -8.19 10.93 -16.56
C GLU A 138 -6.93 11.21 -17.39
N LYS A 139 -7.07 11.90 -18.53
CA LYS A 139 -5.92 12.18 -19.41
C LYS A 139 -4.85 13.07 -18.77
N GLN A 140 -5.24 13.93 -17.84
CA GLN A 140 -4.37 14.92 -17.22
C GLN A 140 -3.35 14.31 -16.23
N THR A 141 -3.62 13.13 -15.68
CA THR A 141 -2.71 12.47 -14.72
C THR A 141 -1.57 11.70 -15.36
N PHE A 142 -1.63 11.43 -16.66
CA PHE A 142 -0.61 10.66 -17.37
C PHE A 142 0.77 11.32 -17.41
N ASN A 143 0.89 12.64 -17.22
CA ASN A 143 2.20 13.29 -17.22
C ASN A 143 3.09 12.87 -16.03
N LYS A 144 2.48 12.45 -14.91
CA LYS A 144 3.19 12.00 -13.71
C LYS A 144 3.00 10.51 -13.42
N LEU A 145 2.12 9.81 -14.14
CA LEU A 145 1.75 8.43 -13.87
C LEU A 145 2.28 7.47 -14.94
N PHE A 146 3.03 6.47 -14.51
CA PHE A 146 3.56 5.41 -15.35
C PHE A 146 3.07 4.04 -14.88
N PHE A 147 2.59 3.22 -15.81
CA PHE A 147 2.18 1.84 -15.54
C PHE A 147 3.23 0.88 -16.09
N ALA A 148 3.67 -0.06 -15.25
CA ALA A 148 4.60 -1.12 -15.58
C ALA A 148 3.86 -2.47 -15.55
N ASN A 149 3.20 -2.79 -16.66
CA ASN A 149 2.48 -4.06 -16.87
C ASN A 149 2.45 -4.41 -18.37
N PRO A 150 2.66 -5.68 -18.79
CA PRO A 150 3.20 -6.78 -17.99
C PRO A 150 4.64 -6.51 -17.54
N ILE A 151 5.04 -7.13 -16.43
CA ILE A 151 6.41 -7.07 -15.91
C ILE A 151 6.94 -8.50 -15.77
N ASP A 152 8.14 -8.73 -16.28
CA ASP A 152 8.81 -10.05 -16.27
C ASP A 152 9.76 -10.25 -15.09
N HIS A 153 9.85 -9.25 -14.20
CA HIS A 153 10.69 -9.23 -13.00
C HIS A 153 12.18 -9.46 -13.21
N SER A 154 12.64 -9.41 -14.46
CA SER A 154 14.06 -9.47 -14.75
C SER A 154 14.78 -8.24 -14.18
N THR A 155 16.04 -8.41 -13.77
CA THR A 155 16.90 -7.30 -13.33
C THR A 155 16.86 -6.13 -14.32
N LYS A 156 16.84 -6.42 -15.63
CA LYS A 156 16.78 -5.42 -16.70
C LYS A 156 15.47 -4.62 -16.67
N SER A 157 14.33 -5.29 -16.47
CA SER A 157 13.03 -4.62 -16.39
C SER A 157 12.92 -3.74 -15.15
N ILE A 158 13.36 -4.23 -13.99
CA ILE A 158 13.38 -3.41 -12.76
C ILE A 158 14.35 -2.23 -12.87
N GLN A 159 15.53 -2.42 -13.46
CA GLN A 159 16.47 -1.33 -13.74
C GLN A 159 15.89 -0.30 -14.71
N LYS A 160 15.14 -0.74 -15.72
CA LYS A 160 14.42 0.18 -16.62
C LYS A 160 13.39 1.00 -15.84
N ILE A 161 12.63 0.38 -14.93
CA ILE A 161 11.69 1.08 -14.05
C ILE A 161 12.43 2.10 -13.17
N SER A 162 13.52 1.69 -12.52
CA SER A 162 14.38 2.56 -11.71
C SER A 162 14.89 3.77 -12.52
N SER A 163 15.20 3.59 -13.80
CA SER A 163 15.65 4.71 -14.65
C SER A 163 14.57 5.80 -14.89
N PHE A 164 13.29 5.48 -14.71
CA PHE A 164 12.19 6.47 -14.76
C PHE A 164 12.03 7.24 -13.45
N ILE A 165 12.70 6.85 -12.37
CA ILE A 165 12.66 7.52 -11.06
C ILE A 165 13.68 8.67 -11.08
N GLN A 166 13.19 9.91 -11.10
CA GLN A 166 14.03 11.11 -11.18
C GLN A 166 14.35 11.72 -9.81
N THR A 167 13.80 11.17 -8.73
CA THR A 167 14.02 11.63 -7.36
C THR A 167 15.02 10.72 -6.64
N LYS A 168 15.76 11.29 -5.70
CA LYS A 168 16.59 10.51 -4.78
C LYS A 168 15.73 9.61 -3.89
N ASN A 169 14.60 10.14 -3.43
CA ASN A 169 13.73 9.49 -2.47
C ASN A 169 12.61 8.72 -3.18
N ILE A 170 12.30 7.53 -2.67
CA ILE A 170 11.13 6.74 -3.07
C ILE A 170 10.28 6.39 -1.85
N TYR A 171 8.97 6.39 -2.06
CA TYR A 171 8.01 5.80 -1.11
C TYR A 171 7.40 4.58 -1.77
N ILE A 172 7.33 3.46 -1.06
CA ILE A 172 6.78 2.20 -1.59
C ILE A 172 5.43 1.90 -0.93
N SER A 173 4.39 1.73 -1.71
CA SER A 173 3.09 1.22 -1.24
C SER A 173 2.83 -0.15 -1.86
N ILE A 174 2.42 -1.12 -1.06
CA ILE A 174 2.19 -2.50 -1.50
C ILE A 174 0.74 -2.87 -1.17
N ASP A 175 -0.13 -2.94 -2.17
CA ASP A 175 -1.30 -3.81 -2.07
C ASP A 175 -0.85 -5.25 -2.39
N ARG A 176 -1.26 -6.19 -1.54
CA ARG A 176 -0.89 -7.59 -1.69
C ARG A 176 -1.74 -8.31 -2.74
N ASP A 177 -2.80 -7.70 -3.24
CA ASP A 177 -3.52 -8.23 -4.39
C ASP A 177 -2.67 -8.26 -5.66
N TYR A 178 -1.55 -7.53 -5.68
CA TYR A 178 -0.46 -7.68 -6.62
C TYR A 178 0.01 -9.15 -6.80
N LEU A 179 -0.03 -9.92 -5.71
CA LEU A 179 0.41 -11.31 -5.62
C LEU A 179 -0.70 -12.27 -6.06
N SER A 180 -0.33 -13.47 -6.50
CA SER A 180 -1.33 -14.49 -6.89
C SER A 180 -2.12 -15.04 -5.70
N GLU A 181 -3.31 -15.57 -5.97
CA GLU A 181 -4.17 -16.25 -4.98
C GLU A 181 -3.46 -17.45 -4.31
N GLU A 182 -2.51 -18.07 -5.02
CA GLU A 182 -1.67 -19.15 -4.49
C GLU A 182 -0.67 -18.66 -3.44
N VAL A 183 -0.27 -17.39 -3.49
CA VAL A 183 0.71 -16.78 -2.57
C VAL A 183 0.04 -16.20 -1.33
N VAL A 184 -1.08 -15.51 -1.49
CA VAL A 184 -1.87 -14.94 -0.40
C VAL A 184 -3.29 -14.66 -0.88
N GLN A 185 -4.26 -14.75 0.01
CA GLN A 185 -5.64 -14.34 -0.27
C GLN A 185 -5.85 -12.90 0.20
N THR A 186 -6.59 -12.12 -0.58
CA THR A 186 -6.90 -10.71 -0.32
C THR A 186 -8.41 -10.45 -0.46
N ASN A 187 -8.87 -9.25 -0.12
CA ASN A 187 -10.29 -8.89 -0.20
C ASN A 187 -10.72 -8.36 -1.58
N TRP A 188 -9.80 -8.27 -2.53
CA TRP A 188 -10.02 -7.87 -3.93
C TRP A 188 -9.57 -8.98 -4.89
N ASP A 189 -9.91 -8.85 -6.16
CA ASP A 189 -9.36 -9.73 -7.20
C ASP A 189 -7.86 -9.48 -7.36
N GLN A 190 -7.13 -10.53 -7.76
CA GLN A 190 -5.67 -10.55 -7.63
C GLN A 190 -4.94 -10.67 -8.96
N GLY A 191 -3.71 -10.16 -8.95
CA GLY A 191 -2.70 -10.40 -9.96
C GLY A 191 -2.17 -11.82 -9.92
N ASN A 192 -1.02 -12.03 -10.55
CA ASN A 192 -0.43 -13.37 -10.70
C ASN A 192 1.08 -13.40 -10.40
N ASN A 193 1.56 -12.48 -9.55
CA ASN A 193 2.98 -12.35 -9.24
C ASN A 193 3.37 -13.18 -8.01
N GLN A 194 4.63 -13.59 -7.95
CA GLN A 194 5.18 -14.32 -6.80
C GLN A 194 5.72 -13.36 -5.74
N LEU A 195 5.73 -13.80 -4.47
CA LEU A 195 6.32 -13.01 -3.39
C LEU A 195 7.80 -12.71 -3.65
N SER A 196 8.56 -13.67 -4.19
CA SER A 196 9.99 -13.47 -4.52
C SER A 196 10.21 -12.33 -5.51
N ASP A 197 9.31 -12.17 -6.47
CA ASP A 197 9.41 -11.14 -7.50
C ASP A 197 9.18 -9.74 -6.90
N LEU A 198 8.17 -9.62 -6.04
CA LEU A 198 7.89 -8.41 -5.27
C LEU A 198 9.12 -8.01 -4.43
N LEU A 199 9.65 -8.93 -3.62
CA LEU A 199 10.78 -8.64 -2.72
C LEU A 199 12.03 -8.27 -3.53
N PHE A 200 12.32 -8.99 -4.61
CA PHE A 200 13.44 -8.69 -5.51
C PHE A 200 13.33 -7.28 -6.11
N ALA A 201 12.15 -6.90 -6.60
CA ALA A 201 11.90 -5.58 -7.17
C ALA A 201 12.08 -4.48 -6.12
N VAL A 202 11.53 -4.66 -4.91
CA VAL A 202 11.66 -3.72 -3.78
C VAL A 202 13.14 -3.51 -3.42
N GLU A 203 13.91 -4.58 -3.24
CA GLU A 203 15.34 -4.51 -2.90
C GLU A 203 16.14 -3.79 -3.99
N LEU A 204 15.92 -4.13 -5.25
CA LEU A 204 16.67 -3.54 -6.37
C LEU A 204 16.31 -2.05 -6.58
N LEU A 205 15.07 -1.64 -6.32
CA LEU A 205 14.70 -0.22 -6.32
C LEU A 205 15.38 0.54 -5.16
N ALA A 206 15.39 -0.05 -3.95
CA ALA A 206 16.02 0.53 -2.77
C ALA A 206 17.56 0.57 -2.84
N GLN A 207 18.19 -0.25 -3.68
CA GLN A 207 19.63 -0.14 -3.98
C GLN A 207 19.97 1.13 -4.77
N ASN A 208 19.04 1.62 -5.60
CA ASN A 208 19.26 2.75 -6.49
C ASN A 208 18.68 4.08 -5.96
N HIS A 209 17.72 3.99 -5.04
CA HIS A 209 17.02 5.14 -4.47
C HIS A 209 16.87 4.99 -2.96
N LYS A 210 16.83 6.11 -2.24
CA LYS A 210 16.60 6.10 -0.80
C LYS A 210 15.13 5.81 -0.50
N LEU A 211 14.84 4.67 0.12
CA LEU A 211 13.52 4.40 0.71
C LEU A 211 13.29 5.36 1.89
N VAL A 212 12.18 6.10 1.87
CA VAL A 212 11.87 7.10 2.91
C VAL A 212 10.60 6.79 3.71
N GLY A 213 9.92 5.71 3.34
CA GLY A 213 8.74 5.18 4.02
C GLY A 213 8.07 4.11 3.15
N ALA A 214 7.27 3.27 3.78
CA ALA A 214 6.45 2.32 3.06
C ALA A 214 5.16 1.97 3.80
N ASP A 215 4.18 1.49 3.06
CA ASP A 215 2.96 0.90 3.61
C ASP A 215 2.56 -0.41 2.90
N VAL A 216 1.80 -1.22 3.62
CA VAL A 216 1.27 -2.50 3.14
C VAL A 216 -0.23 -2.58 3.45
N CYS A 217 -1.03 -3.03 2.49
CA CYS A 217 -2.46 -3.34 2.62
C CYS A 217 -2.83 -4.68 1.93
N GLY A 218 -4.09 -4.87 1.56
CA GLY A 218 -4.53 -6.08 0.84
C GLY A 218 -4.78 -7.31 1.71
N ASP A 219 -5.08 -7.17 2.99
CA ASP A 219 -5.61 -8.30 3.80
C ASP A 219 -7.05 -8.66 3.51
N ILE A 220 -7.42 -9.93 3.74
CA ILE A 220 -8.84 -10.26 3.89
C ILE A 220 -9.40 -9.64 5.17
N VAL A 221 -10.72 -9.49 5.21
CA VAL A 221 -11.39 -9.11 6.45
C VAL A 221 -11.47 -10.33 7.37
N TRP A 222 -10.72 -10.29 8.47
CA TRP A 222 -10.70 -11.37 9.46
C TRP A 222 -11.81 -11.19 10.49
N ASP A 223 -13.05 -11.45 10.11
CA ASP A 223 -14.19 -11.44 11.04
C ASP A 223 -14.55 -12.86 11.53
N TYR A 224 -15.64 -12.96 12.30
CA TYR A 224 -16.12 -14.24 12.80
C TYR A 224 -16.50 -15.21 11.67
N GLN A 225 -16.99 -14.72 10.54
CA GLN A 225 -17.39 -15.58 9.42
C GLN A 225 -16.16 -16.16 8.74
N THR A 226 -15.18 -15.32 8.40
CA THR A 226 -13.93 -15.74 7.76
C THR A 226 -13.15 -16.71 8.64
N LEU A 227 -13.01 -16.43 9.94
CA LEU A 227 -12.23 -17.27 10.85
C LEU A 227 -12.83 -18.66 11.12
N ASN A 228 -14.15 -18.81 11.02
CA ASN A 228 -14.81 -20.10 11.25
C ASN A 228 -14.87 -21.00 10.01
N GLN A 229 -14.37 -20.54 8.87
CA GLN A 229 -14.22 -21.40 7.70
C GLN A 229 -12.99 -22.29 7.89
N PHE A 230 -13.19 -23.61 7.93
CA PHE A 230 -12.12 -24.60 8.14
C PHE A 230 -10.95 -24.45 7.15
N THR A 231 -11.22 -23.97 5.93
CA THR A 231 -10.23 -23.71 4.88
C THR A 231 -9.28 -22.56 5.20
N MET A 232 -9.61 -21.69 6.16
CA MET A 232 -8.88 -20.45 6.41
C MET A 232 -7.69 -20.56 7.36
N GLN A 233 -7.45 -21.72 8.00
CA GLN A 233 -6.26 -21.87 8.87
C GLN A 233 -4.95 -21.81 8.08
N ALA A 234 -4.87 -22.50 6.94
CA ALA A 234 -3.70 -22.46 6.06
C ALA A 234 -3.52 -21.06 5.47
N THR A 235 -4.61 -20.45 4.99
CA THR A 235 -4.65 -19.08 4.47
C THR A 235 -4.17 -18.05 5.50
N LEU A 236 -4.57 -18.21 6.77
CA LEU A 236 -4.15 -17.34 7.86
C LEU A 236 -2.64 -17.40 8.08
N GLN A 237 -2.09 -18.61 8.21
CA GLN A 237 -0.64 -18.79 8.40
C GLN A 237 0.15 -18.24 7.20
N GLN A 238 -0.35 -18.49 5.99
CA GLN A 238 0.25 -17.96 4.77
C GLN A 238 0.22 -16.43 4.73
N SER A 239 -0.91 -15.80 5.09
CA SER A 239 -1.02 -14.33 5.14
C SER A 239 -0.09 -13.70 6.17
N ILE A 240 0.02 -14.29 7.38
CA ILE A 240 0.99 -13.86 8.40
C ILE A 240 2.41 -13.94 7.86
N GLU A 241 2.76 -15.06 7.24
CA GLU A 241 4.09 -15.31 6.69
C GLU A 241 4.47 -14.35 5.55
N VAL A 242 3.53 -14.05 4.66
CA VAL A 242 3.71 -13.08 3.56
C VAL A 242 3.93 -11.68 4.10
N ASN A 243 3.06 -11.19 5.01
CA ASN A 243 3.26 -9.89 5.65
C ASN A 243 4.60 -9.84 6.38
N ARG A 244 4.95 -10.90 7.12
CA ARG A 244 6.21 -10.98 7.85
C ARG A 244 7.41 -10.78 6.93
N LYS A 245 7.46 -11.48 5.79
CA LYS A 245 8.54 -11.33 4.80
C LYS A 245 8.58 -9.94 4.18
N ILE A 246 7.42 -9.37 3.79
CA ILE A 246 7.36 -8.02 3.22
C ILE A 246 7.90 -7.00 4.22
N PHE A 247 7.45 -7.04 5.46
CA PHE A 247 7.89 -6.12 6.50
C PHE A 247 9.35 -6.33 6.91
N GLU A 248 9.86 -7.56 6.96
CA GLU A 248 11.28 -7.85 7.20
C GLU A 248 12.15 -7.21 6.10
N THR A 249 11.79 -7.40 4.82
CA THR A 249 12.49 -6.81 3.69
C THR A 249 12.45 -5.28 3.78
N LEU A 250 11.26 -4.68 3.92
CA LEU A 250 11.14 -3.22 4.00
C LEU A 250 11.89 -2.62 5.21
N SER A 251 11.84 -3.30 6.36
CA SER A 251 12.55 -2.85 7.57
C SER A 251 14.06 -2.94 7.44
N SER A 252 14.59 -3.83 6.60
CA SER A 252 16.04 -3.92 6.36
C SER A 252 16.57 -2.83 5.42
N LEU A 253 15.68 -2.13 4.73
CA LEU A 253 16.00 -1.10 3.72
C LEU A 253 15.82 0.34 4.23
N LEU A 254 15.26 0.53 5.43
CA LEU A 254 15.08 1.81 6.13
C LEU A 254 16.14 1.99 7.21
#